data_AF-A0A4Q9KQL6-F1
#
_entry.id   AF-A0A4Q9KQL6-F1
#
_cell.length_a   1.000
_cell.length_b   1.000
_cell.length_c   1.000
_cell.angle_alpha   90.00
_cell.angle_beta   90.00
_cell.angle_gamma   90.00
#
_symmetry.space_group_name_H-M   'P 1'
#
loop_
_entity.id
_entity.type
_entity.pdbx_description
1 polymer ?
#
loop_
_entity_poly.entity_id
_entity_poly.type
_entity_poly.pdbx_seq_one_letter_code
_entity_poly.pdbx_strand_id
1 'polypeptide(L)' 'MERLPTMDEFLSFVAKIMKVDPSQLSGETAYGSIPQWDSLMHLRLLGEIEDEYDVEIPIDEVPDIKTLADFFAYVA' A
#
# COMPACT_ATOMS: atom_id res chain seq x y z
N MET A 1 17.53 -13.40 7.83
CA MET A 1 16.13 -13.85 7.69
C MET A 1 15.32 -12.61 7.98
N GLU A 2 14.95 -11.89 6.93
CA GLU A 2 14.18 -10.65 7.09
C GLU A 2 12.76 -11.03 7.51
N ARG A 3 12.25 -10.33 8.51
CA ARG A 3 10.94 -10.58 9.10
C ARG A 3 9.91 -9.87 8.24
N LEU A 4 8.80 -10.54 7.93
CA LEU A 4 7.65 -9.94 7.26
C LEU A 4 7.08 -8.76 8.08
N PRO A 5 6.65 -7.67 7.41
CA PRO A 5 6.06 -6.53 8.08
C PRO A 5 4.74 -6.91 8.76
N THR A 6 4.42 -6.25 9.87
CA THR A 6 3.05 -6.27 10.39
C THR A 6 2.17 -5.29 9.62
N MET A 7 0.85 -5.44 9.71
CA MET A 7 -0.10 -4.48 9.14
C MET A 7 0.16 -3.06 9.65
N ASP A 8 0.46 -2.88 10.93
CA ASP A 8 0.72 -1.55 11.51
C ASP A 8 1.99 -0.90 10.93
N GLU A 9 3.03 -1.70 10.68
CA GLU A 9 4.27 -1.25 10.04
C GLU A 9 4.01 -0.82 8.60
N PHE A 10 3.26 -1.64 7.86
CA PHE A 10 2.85 -1.36 6.48
C PHE A 10 1.99 -0.09 6.38
N LEU A 11 0.96 0.05 7.22
CA LEU A 11 0.10 1.24 7.24
C LEU A 11 0.90 2.50 7.61
N SER A 12 1.87 2.39 8.52
CA SER A 12 2.77 3.50 8.86
C SER A 12 3.67 3.91 7.69
N PHE A 13 4.11 2.96 6.87
CA PHE A 13 4.85 3.22 5.64
C PHE A 13 3.98 3.93 4.59
N VAL A 14 2.79 3.37 4.30
CA VAL A 14 1.82 3.97 3.36
C VAL A 14 1.42 5.38 3.78
N ALA A 15 1.17 5.60 5.08
CA ALA A 15 0.82 6.91 5.62
C ALA A 15 1.87 7.99 5.33
N LYS A 16 3.16 7.64 5.40
CA LYS A 16 4.27 8.55 5.06
C LYS A 16 4.26 8.92 3.58
N ILE A 17 3.99 7.96 2.70
CA ILE A 17 3.93 8.19 1.24
C ILE A 17 2.74 9.11 0.92
N MET A 18 1.58 8.81 1.48
CA MET A 18 0.34 9.58 1.29
C MET A 18 0.30 10.91 2.04
N LYS A 19 1.25 11.14 2.97
CA LYS A 19 1.31 12.31 3.85
C LYS A 19 0.05 12.49 4.69
N VAL A 20 -0.43 11.40 5.27
CA VAL A 20 -1.58 11.36 6.18
C VAL A 20 -1.17 10.81 7.54
N ASP A 21 -2.03 10.94 8.54
CA ASP A 21 -1.82 10.28 9.83
C ASP A 21 -2.16 8.78 9.68
N PRO A 22 -1.30 7.85 10.16
CA PRO A 22 -1.55 6.41 10.06
C PRO A 22 -2.84 5.95 10.75
N SER A 23 -3.33 6.70 11.75
CA SER A 23 -4.63 6.41 12.39
C SER A 23 -5.83 6.64 11.46
N GLN A 24 -5.64 7.32 10.32
CA GLN A 24 -6.67 7.49 9.29
C GLN A 24 -6.70 6.32 8.28
N LEU A 25 -5.71 5.43 8.34
CA LEU A 25 -5.59 4.30 7.45
C LEU A 25 -5.93 3.00 8.16
N SER A 26 -6.45 2.05 7.39
CA SER A 26 -6.73 0.69 7.82
C SER A 26 -6.56 -0.24 6.62
N GLY A 27 -6.50 -1.55 6.83
CA GLY A 27 -6.50 -2.51 5.72
C GLY A 27 -7.71 -2.37 4.80
N GLU A 28 -8.85 -1.91 5.32
CA GLU A 28 -10.10 -1.69 4.58
C GLU A 28 -10.15 -0.36 3.83
N THR A 29 -9.16 0.53 4.03
CA THR A 29 -9.08 1.78 3.27
C THR A 29 -9.02 1.42 1.80
N ALA A 30 -9.97 1.94 1.03
CA ALA A 30 -10.15 1.61 -0.38
C ALA A 30 -9.65 2.73 -1.29
N TYR A 31 -9.25 2.38 -2.52
CA TYR A 31 -8.92 3.32 -3.57
C TYR A 31 -10.07 4.33 -3.78
N GLY A 32 -9.73 5.63 -3.77
CA GLY A 32 -10.71 6.71 -3.89
C GLY A 32 -11.58 6.98 -2.65
N SER A 33 -11.42 6.22 -1.56
CA SER A 33 -12.15 6.49 -0.30
C SER A 33 -11.62 7.73 0.44
N ILE A 34 -10.36 8.09 0.19
CA ILE A 34 -9.73 9.32 0.70
C ILE A 34 -9.16 10.14 -0.47
N PRO A 35 -9.15 11.49 -0.38
CA PRO A 35 -8.62 12.34 -1.44
C PRO A 35 -7.16 12.08 -1.81
N GLN A 36 -6.37 11.54 -0.88
CA GLN A 36 -4.95 11.28 -1.06
C GLN A 36 -4.66 10.03 -1.90
N TRP A 37 -5.65 9.15 -2.08
CA TRP A 37 -5.49 7.93 -2.84
C TRP A 37 -6.22 8.02 -4.18
N ASP A 38 -5.55 8.65 -5.13
CA ASP A 38 -5.95 8.75 -6.53
C ASP A 38 -5.10 7.83 -7.43
N SER A 39 -5.27 7.94 -8.76
CA SER A 39 -4.54 7.13 -9.74
C SER A 39 -3.03 7.33 -9.69
N LEU A 40 -2.55 8.54 -9.40
CA LEU A 40 -1.11 8.83 -9.31
C LEU A 40 -0.53 8.24 -8.03
N MET A 41 -1.25 8.36 -6.92
CA MET A 41 -0.83 7.76 -5.66
C MET A 41 -0.84 6.23 -5.75
N HIS A 42 -1.78 5.62 -6.47
CA HIS A 42 -1.81 4.17 -6.68
C HIS A 42 -0.53 3.64 -7.34
N LEU A 43 -0.10 4.28 -8.42
CA LEU A 43 1.16 3.94 -9.11
C LEU A 43 2.39 4.26 -8.26
N ARG A 44 2.34 5.31 -7.45
CA ARG A 44 3.43 5.63 -6.53
C ARG A 44 3.57 4.57 -5.43
N LEU A 45 2.45 4.15 -4.83
CA LEU A 45 2.45 3.09 -3.83
C LEU A 45 3.02 1.80 -4.39
N LEU A 46 2.60 1.40 -5.60
CA LEU A 46 3.13 0.23 -6.30
C LEU A 46 4.67 0.22 -6.29
N GLY A 47 5.31 1.25 -6.86
CA GLY A 47 6.78 1.30 -6.94
C GLY A 47 7.47 1.39 -5.58
N GLU A 48 6.94 2.17 -4.64
CA GLU A 48 7.56 2.29 -3.31
C GLU A 48 7.42 0.98 -2.51
N ILE A 49 6.34 0.22 -2.68
CA ILE A 49 6.14 -1.09 -2.06
C ILE A 49 7.09 -2.13 -2.66
N GLU A 50 7.20 -2.18 -3.99
CA GLU A 50 8.14 -3.07 -4.68
C GLU A 50 9.58 -2.80 -4.23
N ASP A 51 9.99 -1.53 -4.16
CA ASP A 51 11.33 -1.12 -3.73
C ASP A 51 11.61 -1.39 -2.23
N GLU A 52 10.65 -1.13 -1.33
CA GLU A 52 10.85 -1.28 0.12
C GLU A 52 10.85 -2.75 0.56
N TYR A 53 10.01 -3.59 -0.06
CA TYR A 53 9.81 -4.99 0.35
C TYR A 53 10.48 -6.01 -0.57
N ASP A 54 11.18 -5.58 -1.63
CA ASP A 54 11.82 -6.43 -2.65
C ASP A 54 10.83 -7.43 -3.27
N VAL A 55 9.63 -6.91 -3.62
CA VAL A 55 8.54 -7.66 -4.25
C VAL A 55 8.28 -7.16 -5.67
N GLU A 56 7.63 -7.98 -6.48
CA GLU A 56 7.19 -7.60 -7.84
C GLU A 56 5.69 -7.86 -7.95
N ILE A 57 4.91 -6.81 -8.22
CA ILE A 57 3.46 -6.87 -8.36
C ILE A 57 3.11 -6.83 -9.84
N PRO A 58 2.49 -7.89 -10.39
CA PRO A 58 2.15 -7.95 -11.81
C PRO A 58 1.23 -6.79 -12.25
N ILE A 59 1.60 -6.12 -13.34
CA ILE A 59 0.87 -4.94 -13.84
C ILE A 59 -0.59 -5.24 -14.21
N ASP A 60 -0.91 -6.49 -14.55
CA ASP A 60 -2.24 -6.99 -14.83
C ASP A 60 -3.10 -7.19 -13.58
N GLU A 61 -2.48 -7.33 -12.39
CA GLU A 61 -3.16 -7.40 -11.10
C GLU A 61 -3.36 -6.01 -10.46
N VAL A 62 -2.57 -5.00 -10.86
CA VAL A 62 -2.68 -3.61 -10.36
C VAL A 62 -4.11 -3.03 -10.41
N PRO A 63 -4.92 -3.28 -11.48
CA PRO A 63 -6.32 -2.85 -11.50
C PRO A 63 -7.19 -3.54 -10.46
N ASP A 64 -6.83 -4.74 -9.98
CA ASP A 64 -7.60 -5.51 -9.01
C ASP A 64 -7.26 -5.15 -7.56
N ILE A 65 -6.16 -4.42 -7.33
CA ILE A 65 -5.83 -3.84 -6.02
C ILE A 65 -6.80 -2.71 -5.68
N LYS A 66 -7.70 -2.96 -4.73
CA LYS A 66 -8.74 -2.00 -4.32
C LYS A 66 -8.55 -1.45 -2.92
N THR A 67 -7.77 -2.12 -2.07
CA THR A 67 -7.60 -1.80 -0.65
C THR A 67 -6.15 -1.91 -0.20
N LEU A 68 -5.83 -1.34 0.97
CA LEU A 68 -4.48 -1.45 1.53
C LEU A 68 -4.17 -2.90 1.95
N ALA A 69 -5.19 -3.68 2.31
CA ALA A 69 -5.04 -5.10 2.55
C ALA A 69 -4.64 -5.87 1.27
N ASP A 70 -5.14 -5.47 0.10
CA ASP A 70 -4.75 -6.09 -1.17
C ASP A 70 -3.25 -5.86 -1.46
N PHE A 71 -2.76 -4.64 -1.24
CA PHE A 71 -1.32 -4.38 -1.31
C PHE A 71 -0.53 -5.18 -0.26
N PHE A 72 -1.04 -5.27 0.97
CA PHE A 72 -0.37 -5.99 2.05
C PHE A 72 -0.22 -7.48 1.74
N ALA A 73 -1.13 -8.08 0.97
CA ALA A 73 -1.07 -9.49 0.58
C ALA A 73 0.16 -9.86 -0.26
N TYR A 74 0.82 -8.89 -0.90
CA TYR A 74 2.05 -9.11 -1.67
C TYR A 74 3.31 -9.07 -0.82
N VAL A 75 3.26 -8.48 0.38
CA VAL A 75 4.44 -8.27 1.24
C VAL A 75 4.46 -9.17 2.48
N ALA A 76 3.39 -9.93 2.72
CA ALA A 76 3.16 -10.74 3.93
C ALA A 76 3.24 -12.25 3.68
#